data_AF-A0A838SRM7-F1
#
_entry.id   AF-A0A838SRM7-F1
#
_cell.length_a   1.000
_cell.length_b   1.000
_cell.length_c   1.000
_cell.angle_alpha   90.00
_cell.angle_beta   90.00
_cell.angle_gamma   90.00
#
_symmetry.space_group_name_H-M   'P 1'
#
loop_
_entity.id
_entity.type
_entity.pdbx_description
1 polymer ?
#
loop_
_entity_poly.entity_id
_entity_poly.type
_entity_poly.pdbx_seq_one_letter_code
_entity_poly.pdbx_strand_id
1 'polypeptide(L)'
;MSTPAETRRGRAGVRRLSKDELEVWQAFLRAHALVTRRLEADLLAEHGLPLATYDVLVQLVSAPQRRLRMTELADRVMLSRSGLTRLVDRLEREGLVERTACRSDARGFFAVLTDEGYSRLRAASPTHLRGVRQHAVGWLSPTERRQLRDLLARMGD
;
A
#
# COMPACT_ATOMS: atom_id res chain seq x y z
N MET A 1 57.57 8.34 23.11
CA MET A 1 56.90 9.52 22.52
C MET A 1 56.56 9.14 21.09
N SER A 2 55.50 8.37 20.87
CA SER A 2 54.11 8.80 20.64
C SER A 2 53.79 8.86 19.16
N THR A 3 53.24 7.74 18.68
CA THR A 3 52.36 7.63 17.51
C THR A 3 51.14 8.55 17.69
N PRO A 4 50.58 9.06 16.59
CA PRO A 4 49.13 8.95 16.38
C PRO A 4 48.84 8.46 14.95
N ALA A 5 48.16 7.34 14.65
CA ALA A 5 46.87 6.81 15.12
C ALA A 5 45.73 7.84 15.03
N GLU A 6 44.67 7.45 14.28
CA GLU A 6 43.41 8.16 13.98
C GLU A 6 43.44 9.03 12.70
N THR A 7 42.64 8.84 11.66
CA THR A 7 41.28 8.27 11.59
C THR A 7 41.02 7.72 10.18
N ARG A 8 40.94 6.39 10.01
CA ARG A 8 40.14 5.80 8.93
C ARG A 8 38.96 5.08 9.58
N ARG A 9 37.91 5.85 9.89
CA ARG A 9 36.57 5.28 10.07
C ARG A 9 36.17 4.68 8.73
N GLY A 10 36.41 3.38 8.57
CA GLY A 10 35.86 2.63 7.45
C GLY A 10 34.35 2.81 7.43
N ARG A 11 33.80 3.30 6.31
CA ARG A 11 32.38 3.13 6.00
C ARG A 11 32.03 1.68 6.28
N ALA A 12 31.08 1.42 7.18
CA ALA A 12 30.53 0.09 7.40
C ALA A 12 30.17 -0.49 6.01
N GLY A 13 30.97 -1.46 5.56
CA GLY A 13 30.85 -2.00 4.21
C GLY A 13 29.49 -2.66 4.09
N VAL A 14 28.65 -2.17 3.18
CA VAL A 14 27.39 -2.84 2.85
C VAL A 14 27.75 -4.26 2.44
N ARG A 15 27.34 -5.25 3.26
CA ARG A 15 27.52 -6.66 2.92
C ARG A 15 26.75 -6.91 1.63
N ARG A 16 27.47 -7.32 0.57
CA ARG A 16 26.84 -7.61 -0.72
C ARG A 16 25.90 -8.80 -0.56
N LEU A 17 24.74 -8.72 -1.21
CA LEU A 17 23.81 -9.85 -1.34
C LEU A 17 24.46 -10.96 -2.16
N SER A 18 24.21 -12.20 -1.76
CA SER A 18 24.45 -13.39 -2.57
C SER A 18 23.57 -13.36 -3.82
N LYS A 19 23.92 -14.23 -4.79
CA LYS A 19 23.15 -14.36 -6.03
C LYS A 19 21.70 -14.75 -5.76
N ASP A 20 21.48 -15.71 -4.87
CA ASP A 20 20.14 -16.18 -4.47
C ASP A 20 19.31 -15.06 -3.83
N GLU A 21 19.89 -14.34 -2.85
CA GLU A 21 19.22 -13.19 -2.21
C GLU A 21 18.82 -12.12 -3.24
N LEU A 22 19.68 -11.85 -4.22
CA LEU A 22 19.39 -10.88 -5.28
C LEU A 22 18.29 -11.38 -6.24
N GLU A 23 18.30 -12.66 -6.60
CA GLU A 23 17.29 -13.26 -7.48
C GLU A 23 15.90 -13.22 -6.83
N VAL A 24 15.80 -13.59 -5.54
CA VAL A 24 14.57 -13.49 -4.75
C VAL A 24 14.07 -12.04 -4.68
N TRP A 25 14.96 -11.09 -4.35
CA TRP A 25 14.61 -9.68 -4.26
C TRP A 25 14.07 -9.12 -5.59
N GLN A 26 14.76 -9.42 -6.70
CA GLN A 26 14.32 -8.98 -8.02
C GLN A 26 13.02 -9.64 -8.45
N ALA A 27 12.82 -10.93 -8.16
CA ALA A 27 11.58 -11.63 -8.45
C ALA A 27 10.39 -11.00 -7.72
N PHE A 28 10.56 -10.69 -6.43
CA PHE A 28 9.56 -9.99 -5.62
C PHE A 28 9.19 -8.62 -6.22
N LEU A 29 10.18 -7.77 -6.50
CA LEU A 29 9.94 -6.44 -7.08
C LEU A 29 9.25 -6.51 -8.44
N ARG A 30 9.68 -7.43 -9.31
CA ARG A 30 9.06 -7.64 -10.64
C ARG A 30 7.62 -8.11 -10.51
N ALA A 31 7.35 -9.07 -9.64
CA ALA A 31 6.00 -9.59 -9.42
C ALA A 31 5.07 -8.48 -8.88
N HIS A 32 5.50 -7.74 -7.86
CA HIS A 32 4.75 -6.61 -7.32
C HIS A 32 4.44 -5.57 -8.39
N ALA A 33 5.47 -5.10 -9.12
CA ALA A 33 5.28 -4.09 -10.15
C ALA A 33 4.34 -4.55 -11.27
N LEU A 34 4.42 -5.82 -11.69
CA LEU A 34 3.56 -6.38 -12.73
C LEU A 34 2.10 -6.46 -12.29
N VAL A 35 1.86 -6.99 -11.09
CA VAL A 35 0.50 -7.13 -10.54
C VAL A 35 -0.13 -5.75 -10.35
N THR A 36 0.56 -4.81 -9.69
CA THR A 36 0.06 -3.45 -9.44
C THR A 36 -0.31 -2.75 -10.76
N ARG A 37 0.52 -2.85 -11.80
CA ARG A 37 0.21 -2.25 -13.12
C ARG A 37 -1.03 -2.84 -13.78
N ARG A 38 -1.23 -4.15 -13.68
CA ARG A 38 -2.41 -4.82 -14.25
C ARG A 38 -3.69 -4.44 -13.49
N LEU A 39 -3.64 -4.43 -12.16
CA LEU A 39 -4.77 -4.00 -11.34
C LEU A 39 -5.13 -2.52 -11.58
N GLU A 40 -4.14 -1.65 -11.72
CA GLU A 40 -4.33 -0.24 -12.11
C GLU A 40 -5.01 -0.14 -13.48
N ALA A 41 -4.52 -0.87 -14.48
CA ALA A 41 -5.09 -0.86 -15.82
C ALA A 41 -6.55 -1.33 -15.84
N ASP A 42 -6.86 -2.44 -15.14
CA ASP A 42 -8.21 -3.01 -15.08
C ASP A 42 -9.20 -2.02 -14.42
N LEU A 43 -8.80 -1.40 -13.29
CA LEU A 43 -9.64 -0.44 -12.57
C LEU A 43 -9.83 0.88 -13.34
N LEU A 44 -8.79 1.39 -14.00
CA LEU A 44 -8.90 2.58 -14.82
C LEU A 44 -9.80 2.34 -16.04
N ALA A 45 -9.64 1.21 -16.72
CA ALA A 45 -10.39 0.90 -17.93
C ALA A 45 -11.89 0.76 -17.67
N GLU A 46 -12.28 0.11 -16.57
CA GLU A 46 -13.69 -0.19 -16.27
C GLU A 46 -14.38 0.87 -15.41
N HIS A 47 -13.64 1.58 -14.54
CA HIS A 47 -14.24 2.46 -13.51
C HIS A 47 -13.66 3.88 -13.52
N GLY A 48 -12.62 4.15 -14.30
CA GLY A 48 -11.85 5.40 -14.21
C GLY A 48 -11.29 5.64 -12.80
N LEU A 49 -11.03 4.56 -12.05
CA LEU A 49 -10.65 4.62 -10.64
C LEU A 49 -9.18 4.21 -10.48
N PRO A 50 -8.26 5.12 -10.14
CA PRO A 50 -6.86 4.75 -9.90
C PRO A 50 -6.73 3.76 -8.76
N LEU A 51 -5.77 2.82 -8.82
CA LEU A 51 -5.59 1.79 -7.78
C LEU A 51 -5.30 2.43 -6.42
N ALA A 52 -4.55 3.53 -6.40
CA ALA A 52 -4.27 4.26 -5.17
C ALA A 52 -5.53 4.87 -4.53
N THR A 53 -6.49 5.34 -5.34
CA THR A 53 -7.80 5.77 -4.82
C THR A 53 -8.55 4.56 -4.25
N TYR A 54 -8.61 3.46 -5.01
CA TYR A 54 -9.27 2.23 -4.58
C TYR A 54 -8.71 1.72 -3.25
N ASP A 55 -7.38 1.71 -3.07
CA ASP A 55 -6.71 1.31 -1.82
C ASP A 55 -7.17 2.17 -0.64
N VAL A 56 -7.19 3.51 -0.77
CA VAL A 56 -7.73 4.40 0.28
C VAL A 56 -9.15 4.03 0.67
N LEU A 57 -10.05 3.81 -0.30
CA LEU A 57 -11.45 3.47 -0.03
C LEU A 57 -11.55 2.10 0.67
N VAL A 58 -10.73 1.13 0.30
CA VAL A 58 -10.65 -0.20 0.95
C VAL A 58 -10.18 -0.08 2.41
N GLN A 59 -9.14 0.71 2.68
CA GLN A 59 -8.65 0.90 4.04
C GLN A 59 -9.70 1.57 4.92
N LEU A 60 -10.40 2.57 4.38
CA LEU A 60 -11.46 3.26 5.11
C LEU A 60 -12.66 2.35 5.35
N VAL A 61 -13.19 1.63 4.36
CA VAL A 61 -14.38 0.78 4.55
C VAL A 61 -14.15 -0.34 5.58
N SER A 62 -12.90 -0.81 5.68
CA SER A 62 -12.51 -1.89 6.59
C SER A 62 -12.26 -1.39 8.02
N ALA A 63 -12.19 -0.08 8.23
CA ALA A 63 -11.97 0.52 9.53
C ALA A 63 -13.29 0.72 10.31
N PRO A 64 -13.25 0.69 11.66
CA PRO A 64 -14.40 1.06 12.48
C PRO A 64 -14.96 2.42 12.09
N GLN A 65 -16.29 2.52 11.97
CA GLN A 65 -17.00 3.73 11.53
C GLN A 65 -16.53 4.28 10.18
N ARG A 66 -15.90 3.43 9.34
CA ARG A 66 -15.37 3.77 8.01
C ARG A 66 -14.40 4.96 7.99
N ARG A 67 -13.62 5.12 9.05
CA ARG A 67 -12.71 6.25 9.20
C ARG A 67 -11.37 5.86 9.78
N LEU A 68 -10.34 6.59 9.38
CA LEU A 68 -8.99 6.46 9.92
C LEU A 68 -8.38 7.84 10.14
N ARG A 69 -7.51 7.95 11.14
CA ARG A 69 -6.62 9.11 11.25
C ARG A 69 -5.70 9.14 10.05
N MET A 70 -5.32 10.32 9.57
CA MET A 70 -4.40 10.45 8.42
C MET A 70 -3.08 9.70 8.63
N THR A 71 -2.57 9.63 9.87
CA THR A 71 -1.36 8.87 10.20
C THR A 71 -1.57 7.36 10.06
N GLU A 72 -2.67 6.84 10.61
CA GLU A 72 -3.02 5.42 10.52
C GLU A 72 -3.31 5.01 9.07
N LEU A 73 -3.99 5.87 8.31
CA LEU A 73 -4.25 5.64 6.89
C LEU A 73 -2.93 5.60 6.11
N ALA A 74 -1.98 6.50 6.41
CA ALA A 74 -0.68 6.53 5.76
C ALA A 74 0.16 5.28 6.01
N ASP A 75 0.03 4.66 7.17
CA ASP A 75 0.77 3.45 7.50
C ASP A 75 0.13 2.18 6.87
N ARG A 76 -1.09 2.29 6.31
CA ARG A 76 -1.82 1.17 5.69
C ARG A 76 -1.84 1.18 4.16
N VAL A 77 -1.79 2.36 3.54
CA VAL A 77 -1.86 2.50 2.07
C VAL A 77 -0.51 2.28 1.41
N MET A 78 -0.52 1.98 0.12
CA MET A 78 0.71 1.81 -0.68
C MET A 78 1.44 3.14 -1.01
N LEU A 79 0.92 4.28 -0.57
CA LEU A 79 1.44 5.60 -0.91
C LEU A 79 2.38 6.18 0.16
N SER A 80 3.30 7.04 -0.29
CA SER A 80 4.00 7.94 0.63
C SER A 80 3.03 8.88 1.35
N ARG A 81 3.40 9.35 2.56
CA ARG A 81 2.60 10.30 3.37
C ARG A 81 2.17 11.54 2.58
N SER A 82 3.12 12.19 1.89
CA SER A 82 2.82 13.38 1.08
C SER A 82 1.93 13.06 -0.13
N GLY A 83 2.07 11.86 -0.70
CA GLY A 83 1.18 11.37 -1.75
C GLY A 83 -0.25 11.18 -1.24
N LEU A 84 -0.41 10.59 -0.05
CA LEU A 84 -1.70 10.38 0.58
C LEU A 84 -2.42 11.70 0.88
N THR A 85 -1.75 12.71 1.43
CA THR A 85 -2.38 14.01 1.72
C THR A 85 -3.03 14.59 0.48
N ARG A 86 -2.28 14.69 -0.63
CA ARG A 86 -2.78 15.19 -1.91
C ARG A 86 -3.91 14.36 -2.49
N LEU A 87 -3.85 13.03 -2.30
CA LEU A 87 -4.91 12.14 -2.72
C LEU A 87 -6.19 12.43 -1.93
N VAL A 88 -6.13 12.47 -0.60
CA VAL A 88 -7.30 12.75 0.25
C VAL A 88 -7.89 14.13 -0.03
N ASP A 89 -7.06 15.16 -0.27
CA ASP A 89 -7.54 16.48 -0.71
C ASP A 89 -8.36 16.42 -2.01
N ARG A 90 -7.99 15.53 -2.92
CA ARG A 90 -8.73 15.31 -4.17
C ARG A 90 -10.02 14.54 -3.91
N LEU A 91 -9.95 13.44 -3.15
CA LEU A 91 -11.13 12.62 -2.84
C LEU A 91 -12.19 13.40 -2.06
N GLU A 92 -11.77 14.34 -1.20
CA GLU A 92 -12.66 15.27 -0.52
C GLU A 92 -13.38 16.20 -1.50
N ARG A 93 -12.66 16.80 -2.45
CA ARG A 93 -13.26 17.62 -3.51
C ARG A 93 -14.19 16.83 -4.43
N GLU A 94 -13.91 15.54 -4.64
CA GLU A 94 -14.74 14.62 -5.41
C GLU A 94 -15.93 14.05 -4.60
N GLY A 95 -16.04 14.37 -3.30
CA GLY A 95 -17.12 13.90 -2.43
C GLY A 95 -17.02 12.42 -2.02
N LEU A 96 -15.89 11.77 -2.25
CA LEU A 96 -15.67 10.35 -1.93
C LEU A 96 -15.20 10.13 -0.49
N VAL A 97 -14.63 11.16 0.12
CA VAL A 97 -14.14 11.18 1.50
C VAL A 97 -14.54 12.52 2.13
N GLU A 98 -14.76 12.55 3.44
CA GLU A 98 -14.90 13.78 4.21
C GLU A 98 -13.83 13.87 5.30
N ARG A 99 -13.46 15.09 5.71
CA ARG A 99 -12.60 15.32 6.87
C ARG A 99 -13.40 15.70 8.09
N THR A 100 -13.23 14.95 9.16
CA THR A 100 -13.81 15.28 10.47
C THR A 100 -12.72 15.63 11.48
N ALA A 101 -12.92 16.72 12.21
CA ALA A 101 -12.02 17.11 13.30
C ALA A 101 -11.95 16.03 14.37
N CYS A 102 -10.75 15.77 14.87
CA CYS A 102 -10.56 14.88 16.01
C CYS A 102 -10.65 15.67 17.31
N ARG A 103 -11.67 15.38 18.12
CA ARG A 103 -11.89 16.08 19.40
C ARG A 103 -10.74 15.88 20.41
N SER A 104 -9.96 14.81 20.29
CA SER A 104 -8.85 14.49 21.18
C SER A 104 -7.48 14.97 20.69
N ASP A 105 -7.36 15.43 19.45
CA ASP A 105 -6.14 16.02 18.91
C ASP A 105 -6.46 17.07 17.84
N ALA A 106 -6.32 18.33 18.24
CA ALA A 106 -6.60 19.50 17.40
C ALA A 106 -5.75 19.58 16.12
N ARG A 107 -4.66 18.80 16.02
CA ARG A 107 -3.75 18.82 14.87
C ARG A 107 -4.05 17.74 13.83
N GLY A 108 -5.01 16.84 14.08
CA GLY A 108 -5.31 15.76 13.15
C GLY A 108 -6.79 15.67 12.78
N PHE A 109 -7.03 15.24 11.56
CA PHE A 109 -8.36 14.94 11.04
C PHE A 109 -8.49 13.45 10.76
N PHE A 110 -9.72 12.97 10.84
CA PHE A 110 -10.11 11.68 10.28
C PHE A 110 -10.43 11.87 8.79
N ALA A 111 -9.95 10.95 7.96
CA ALA A 111 -10.58 10.71 6.67
C ALA A 111 -11.74 9.74 6.92
N VAL A 112 -12.94 10.08 6.45
CA VAL A 112 -14.15 9.27 6.60
C VAL A 112 -14.70 8.95 5.22
N LEU A 113 -15.01 7.68 4.96
CA LEU A 113 -15.61 7.26 3.69
C LEU A 113 -17.06 7.75 3.61
N THR A 114 -17.40 8.47 2.55
CA THR A 114 -18.79 8.89 2.29
C THR A 114 -19.60 7.74 1.68
N ASP A 115 -20.91 7.87 1.61
CA ASP A 115 -21.76 6.90 0.92
C ASP A 115 -21.48 6.83 -0.59
N GLU A 116 -21.12 7.95 -1.21
CA GLU A 116 -20.67 7.98 -2.62
C GLU A 116 -19.33 7.25 -2.78
N GLY A 117 -18.36 7.51 -1.91
CA GLY A 117 -17.09 6.77 -1.88
C GLY A 117 -17.31 5.27 -1.71
N TYR A 118 -18.24 4.88 -0.84
CA TYR A 118 -18.63 3.48 -0.65
C TYR A 118 -19.29 2.88 -1.89
N SER A 119 -20.17 3.63 -2.57
CA SER A 119 -20.80 3.21 -3.83
C SER A 119 -19.76 2.96 -4.93
N ARG A 120 -18.82 3.89 -5.12
CA ARG A 120 -17.71 3.77 -6.07
C ARG A 120 -16.84 2.55 -5.77
N LEU A 121 -16.50 2.34 -4.49
CA LEU A 121 -15.75 1.16 -4.06
C LEU A 121 -16.50 -0.14 -4.36
N ARG A 122 -17.79 -0.20 -4.03
CA ARG A 122 -18.64 -1.37 -4.27
C ARG A 122 -18.70 -1.73 -5.76
N ALA A 123 -18.82 -0.75 -6.65
CA ALA A 123 -18.83 -0.95 -8.09
C ALA A 123 -17.49 -1.48 -8.62
N ALA A 124 -16.37 -0.98 -8.10
CA ALA A 124 -15.03 -1.35 -8.55
C ALA A 124 -14.51 -2.67 -7.95
N SER A 125 -15.03 -3.08 -6.79
CA SER A 125 -14.52 -4.23 -6.02
C SER A 125 -14.51 -5.55 -6.82
N PRO A 126 -15.56 -5.92 -7.59
CA PRO A 126 -15.52 -7.12 -8.42
C PRO A 126 -14.39 -7.13 -9.46
N THR A 127 -14.09 -5.98 -10.08
CA THR A 127 -12.98 -5.83 -11.05
C THR A 127 -11.63 -6.04 -10.38
N HIS A 128 -11.40 -5.40 -9.24
CA HIS A 128 -10.17 -5.62 -8.47
C HIS A 128 -10.01 -7.07 -8.02
N LEU A 129 -11.06 -7.70 -7.46
CA LEU A 129 -11.02 -9.09 -7.01
C LEU A 129 -10.76 -10.08 -8.15
N ARG A 130 -11.36 -9.84 -9.32
CA ARG A 130 -11.08 -10.61 -10.54
C ARG A 130 -9.63 -10.45 -10.97
N GLY A 131 -9.11 -9.21 -11.02
CA GLY A 131 -7.73 -8.92 -11.35
C GLY A 131 -6.75 -9.59 -10.38
N VAL A 132 -7.00 -9.54 -9.07
CA VAL A 132 -6.16 -10.24 -8.07
C VAL A 132 -6.14 -11.73 -8.32
N ARG A 133 -7.30 -12.34 -8.59
CA ARG A 133 -7.39 -13.76 -8.92
C ARG A 133 -6.62 -14.09 -10.20
N GLN A 134 -6.76 -13.30 -11.26
CA GLN A 134 -6.12 -13.59 -12.55
C GLN A 134 -4.60 -13.35 -12.50
N HIS A 135 -4.16 -12.24 -11.94
CA HIS A 135 -2.79 -11.76 -12.08
C HIS A 135 -1.86 -12.15 -10.93
N ALA A 136 -2.41 -12.39 -9.74
CA ALA A 136 -1.60 -12.58 -8.52
C ALA A 136 -1.68 -13.99 -7.94
N VAL A 137 -2.88 -14.53 -7.72
CA VAL A 137 -3.04 -15.72 -6.85
C VAL A 137 -3.75 -16.92 -7.47
N GLY A 138 -4.44 -16.77 -8.60
CA GLY A 138 -5.27 -17.83 -9.18
C GLY A 138 -4.49 -18.95 -9.87
N TRP A 139 -3.24 -18.68 -10.26
CA TRP A 139 -2.33 -19.68 -10.84
C TRP A 139 -1.58 -20.50 -9.78
N LEU A 140 -1.68 -20.13 -8.50
CA LEU A 140 -1.05 -20.84 -7.39
C LEU A 140 -1.95 -21.96 -6.87
N SER A 141 -1.37 -23.15 -6.69
CA SER A 141 -2.01 -24.25 -5.97
C SER A 141 -2.35 -23.85 -4.52
N PRO A 142 -3.27 -24.57 -3.83
CA PRO A 142 -3.57 -24.29 -2.43
C PRO A 142 -2.35 -24.34 -1.50
N THR A 143 -1.38 -25.22 -1.80
CA THR A 143 -0.15 -25.35 -1.00
C THR A 143 0.78 -24.16 -1.20
N GLU A 144 1.03 -23.77 -2.46
CA GLU A 144 1.87 -22.60 -2.77
C GLU A 144 1.27 -21.31 -2.20
N ARG A 145 -0.07 -21.15 -2.22
CA ARG A 145 -0.74 -20.00 -1.58
C ARG A 145 -0.47 -19.91 -0.08
N ARG A 146 -0.48 -21.05 0.62
CA ARG A 146 -0.16 -21.08 2.06
C ARG A 146 1.30 -20.73 2.29
N GLN A 147 2.22 -21.35 1.54
CA GLN A 147 3.66 -21.06 1.64
C GLN A 147 3.96 -19.58 1.38
N LEU A 148 3.41 -19.00 0.31
CA LEU A 148 3.62 -17.59 -0.02
C LEU A 148 3.07 -16.67 1.08
N ARG A 149 1.86 -16.92 1.58
CA ARG A 149 1.29 -16.15 2.69
C ARG A 149 2.21 -16.19 3.92
N ASP A 150 2.68 -17.37 4.30
CA ASP A 150 3.50 -17.54 5.50
C ASP A 150 4.88 -16.88 5.36
N LEU A 151 5.46 -16.91 4.15
CA LEU A 151 6.71 -16.18 3.84
C LEU A 151 6.53 -14.66 3.88
N LEU A 152 5.44 -14.14 3.32
CA LEU A 152 5.14 -12.71 3.31
C LEU A 152 4.80 -12.18 4.71
N ALA A 153 4.11 -12.96 5.54
CA ALA A 153 3.79 -12.58 6.92
C ALA A 153 5.06 -12.28 7.74
N ARG A 154 6.12 -13.07 7.56
CA ARG A 154 7.42 -12.87 8.21
C ARG A 154 8.14 -11.56 7.85
N MET A 155 7.71 -10.88 6.79
CA MET A 155 8.26 -9.56 6.40
C MET A 155 7.52 -8.38 7.04
N GLY A 156 6.28 -8.61 7.50
CA GLY A 156 5.41 -7.60 8.10
C GLY A 156 5.48 -7.52 9.62
N ASP A 157 6.10 -8.52 10.27
CA ASP A 157 6.51 -8.50 11.68
C ASP A 157 7.84 -7.75 11.86
#